data_AF-A0A7S2YRS8-F1
#
_entry.id   AF-A0A7S2YRS8-F1
#
_cell.length_a   1.000
_cell.length_b   1.000
_cell.length_c   1.000
_cell.angle_alpha   90.00
_cell.angle_beta   90.00
_cell.angle_gamma   90.00
#
_symmetry.space_group_name_H-M   'P 1'
#
loop_
_entity.id
_entity.type
_entity.pdbx_description
1 polymer ?
#
loop_
_entity_poly.entity_id
_entity_poly.type
_entity_poly.pdbx_seq_one_letter_code
_entity_poly.pdbx_strand_id
1 'polypeptide(L)'
;EEVKEIIALPKFDRKIAKRQKREWENIEVPQAVSDQLHAYVTAIADLYPNHPFHNFQHASHVVMSTIKHLNRIVAPVDLEMEDESDQYVKHKTAAALHDHTYGITSDPLTQFACVFSALIHDVDHPGI
;
A
#
# COMPACT_ATOMS: atom_id res chain seq x y z
N GLU A 1 -15.65 -10.20 -16.83
CA GLU A 1 -14.96 -8.92 -17.05
C GLU A 1 -14.14 -8.59 -15.81
N GLU A 2 -12.87 -8.98 -15.82
CA GLU A 2 -11.97 -8.86 -14.66
C GLU A 2 -11.08 -7.60 -14.74
N VAL A 3 -11.03 -6.98 -15.93
CA VAL A 3 -10.30 -5.73 -16.19
C VAL A 3 -11.29 -4.58 -16.30
N LYS A 4 -11.03 -3.50 -15.56
CA LYS A 4 -11.72 -2.21 -15.71
C LYS A 4 -10.72 -1.13 -16.10
N GLU A 5 -11.09 -0.31 -17.09
CA GLU A 5 -10.28 0.84 -17.50
C GLU A 5 -10.23 1.94 -16.43
N ILE A 6 -11.24 2.01 -15.56
CA ILE A 6 -11.35 3.01 -14.50
C ILE A 6 -11.63 2.30 -13.16
N ILE A 7 -10.73 2.53 -12.19
CA ILE A 7 -10.92 2.14 -10.80
C ILE A 7 -11.49 3.36 -10.06
N ALA A 8 -12.74 3.27 -9.62
CA ALA A 8 -13.36 4.31 -8.82
C ALA A 8 -12.91 4.18 -7.36
N LEU A 9 -12.08 5.10 -6.90
CA LEU A 9 -11.66 5.17 -5.50
C LEU A 9 -12.71 5.89 -4.64
N PRO A 10 -12.87 5.49 -3.37
CA PRO A 10 -13.85 6.09 -2.48
C PRO A 10 -13.52 7.57 -2.27
N LYS A 11 -14.55 8.43 -2.30
CA LYS A 11 -14.39 9.84 -1.96
C LYS A 11 -13.92 9.99 -0.52
N PHE A 12 -13.10 11.00 -0.26
CA PHE A 12 -12.66 11.32 1.09
C PHE A 12 -13.85 11.51 2.04
N ASP A 13 -13.89 10.68 3.10
CA ASP A 13 -14.78 10.88 4.24
C ASP A 13 -13.94 11.05 5.51
N ARG A 14 -14.02 12.25 6.07
CA ARG A 14 -13.33 12.63 7.31
C ARG A 14 -13.63 11.71 8.48
N LYS A 15 -14.88 11.28 8.64
CA LYS A 15 -15.28 10.44 9.78
C LYS A 15 -14.64 9.06 9.64
N ILE A 16 -14.60 8.54 8.42
CA ILE A 16 -13.96 7.26 8.10
C ILE A 16 -12.45 7.36 8.31
N ALA A 17 -11.78 8.39 7.78
CA ALA A 17 -10.34 8.57 7.93
C ALA A 17 -9.90 8.69 9.40
N LYS A 18 -10.64 9.45 10.22
CA LYS A 18 -10.36 9.56 11.67
C LYS A 18 -10.60 8.25 12.41
N ARG A 19 -11.62 7.48 12.02
CA ARG A 19 -11.94 6.19 12.63
C ARG A 19 -10.84 5.17 12.29
N GLN A 20 -10.49 5.07 11.01
CA GLN A 20 -9.43 4.19 10.51
C GLN A 20 -8.11 4.41 11.23
N LYS A 21 -7.65 5.67 11.36
CA LYS A 21 -6.41 5.98 12.09
C LYS A 21 -6.40 5.42 13.52
N ARG A 22 -7.51 5.59 14.26
CA ARG A 22 -7.64 5.08 15.64
C ARG A 22 -7.71 3.56 15.72
N GLU A 23 -8.36 2.93 14.75
CA GLU A 23 -8.51 1.48 14.66
C GLU A 23 -7.18 0.81 14.33
N TRP A 24 -6.33 1.40 13.49
CA TRP A 24 -5.05 0.81 13.08
C TRP A 24 -3.97 0.86 14.16
N GLU A 25 -3.96 1.91 14.98
CA GLU A 25 -2.95 2.07 16.05
C GLU A 25 -3.02 0.97 17.12
N ASN A 26 -4.16 0.25 17.21
CA ASN A 26 -4.40 -0.77 18.23
C ASN A 26 -4.78 -2.14 17.65
N ILE A 27 -4.61 -2.35 16.34
CA ILE A 27 -4.97 -3.63 15.72
C ILE A 27 -3.87 -4.66 15.98
N GLU A 28 -4.22 -5.74 16.69
CA GLU A 28 -3.37 -6.92 16.80
C GLU A 28 -3.75 -7.90 15.69
N VAL A 29 -2.77 -8.28 14.86
CA VAL A 29 -2.97 -9.32 13.85
C VAL A 29 -2.94 -10.69 14.55
N PRO A 30 -4.01 -11.50 14.46
CA PRO A 30 -4.01 -12.82 15.09
C PRO A 30 -2.89 -13.70 14.54
N GLN A 31 -2.25 -14.49 15.41
CA GLN A 31 -1.13 -15.36 15.02
C GLN A 31 -1.47 -16.27 13.84
N ALA A 32 -2.68 -16.85 13.82
CA ALA A 32 -3.13 -17.70 12.72
C ALA A 32 -3.15 -16.98 11.36
N VAL A 33 -3.43 -15.68 11.33
CA VAL A 33 -3.40 -14.87 10.11
C VAL A 33 -1.96 -14.62 9.67
N SER A 34 -1.07 -14.30 10.61
CA SER A 34 0.37 -14.16 10.32
C SER A 34 0.97 -15.45 9.78
N ASP A 35 0.60 -16.61 10.34
CA ASP A 35 1.06 -17.92 9.87
C ASP A 35 0.58 -18.22 8.45
N GLN A 36 -0.69 -17.90 8.15
CA GLN A 36 -1.26 -18.02 6.80
C GLN A 36 -0.56 -17.10 5.79
N LEU A 37 -0.29 -15.85 6.17
CA LEU A 37 0.44 -14.90 5.33
C LEU A 37 1.87 -15.37 5.06
N HIS A 38 2.57 -15.87 6.09
CA HIS A 38 3.91 -16.43 5.93
C HIS A 38 3.90 -17.64 5.00
N ALA A 39 2.95 -18.57 5.17
CA ALA A 39 2.81 -19.73 4.30
C ALA A 39 2.53 -19.33 2.84
N TYR A 40 1.65 -18.34 2.64
CA TYR A 40 1.34 -17.83 1.31
C TYR A 40 2.57 -17.20 0.63
N VAL A 41 3.27 -16.30 1.32
CA VAL A 41 4.47 -15.65 0.79
C VAL A 41 5.58 -16.67 0.49
N THR A 42 5.72 -17.70 1.35
CA THR A 42 6.64 -18.81 1.12
C THR A 42 6.29 -19.55 -0.18
N ALA A 43 5.02 -19.91 -0.36
CA ALA A 43 4.57 -20.58 -1.58
C ALA A 43 4.79 -19.72 -2.83
N ILE A 44 4.57 -18.40 -2.76
CA ILE A 44 4.88 -17.48 -3.87
C ILE A 44 6.38 -17.44 -4.15
N ALA A 45 7.23 -17.39 -3.12
CA ALA A 45 8.68 -17.38 -3.28
C ALA A 45 9.19 -18.63 -4.01
N ASP A 46 8.59 -19.80 -3.74
CA ASP A 46 8.92 -21.05 -4.42
C ASP A 46 8.55 -21.05 -5.92
N LEU A 47 7.62 -20.18 -6.35
CA LEU A 47 7.24 -20.01 -7.75
C LEU A 47 8.17 -19.05 -8.53
N TYR A 48 9.18 -18.47 -7.88
CA TYR A 48 10.20 -17.68 -8.55
C TYR A 48 11.42 -18.57 -8.86
N PRO A 49 11.67 -18.93 -10.14
CA PRO A 49 12.84 -19.73 -10.47
C PRO A 49 14.13 -18.95 -10.19
N ASN A 50 15.23 -19.67 -9.99
CA ASN A 50 16.53 -19.05 -9.71
C ASN A 50 17.19 -18.52 -11.00
N HIS A 51 16.63 -17.45 -11.56
CA HIS A 51 17.19 -16.70 -12.68
C HIS A 51 18.15 -15.61 -12.22
N PRO A 52 19.09 -15.14 -13.08
CA PRO A 52 20.02 -14.06 -12.71
C PRO A 52 19.35 -12.73 -12.33
N PHE A 53 18.16 -12.46 -12.87
CA PHE A 53 17.42 -11.22 -12.62
C PHE A 53 16.01 -11.49 -12.06
N HIS A 54 15.11 -12.11 -12.83
CA HIS A 54 13.72 -12.38 -12.44
C HIS A 54 13.61 -13.52 -11.41
N ASN A 55 14.06 -13.24 -10.18
CA ASN A 55 14.05 -14.14 -9.03
C ASN A 55 13.32 -13.48 -7.84
N PHE A 56 13.17 -14.20 -6.73
CA PHE A 56 12.47 -13.69 -5.57
C PHE A 56 13.13 -12.45 -4.94
N GLN A 57 14.46 -12.31 -5.07
CA GLN A 57 15.18 -11.12 -4.62
C GLN A 57 14.79 -9.89 -5.44
N HIS A 58 14.61 -10.04 -6.76
CA HIS A 58 14.07 -8.97 -7.61
C HIS A 58 12.67 -8.57 -7.18
N ALA A 59 11.75 -9.53 -7.03
CA ALA A 59 10.39 -9.26 -6.55
C ALA A 59 10.40 -8.54 -5.18
N SER A 60 11.27 -8.98 -4.26
CA SER A 60 11.44 -8.33 -2.95
C SER A 60 11.90 -6.87 -3.07
N HIS A 61 12.81 -6.56 -3.99
CA HIS A 61 13.22 -5.18 -4.28
C HIS A 61 12.09 -4.34 -4.89
N VAL A 62 11.28 -4.92 -5.78
CA VAL A 62 10.12 -4.23 -6.35
C VAL A 62 9.09 -3.93 -5.25
N VAL A 63 8.77 -4.90 -4.39
CA VAL A 63 7.89 -4.71 -3.21
C VAL A 63 8.40 -3.56 -2.32
N MET A 64 9.68 -3.58 -1.96
CA MET A 64 10.29 -2.52 -1.15
C MET A 64 10.19 -1.15 -1.84
N SER A 65 10.43 -1.09 -3.15
CA SER A 65 10.33 0.14 -3.93
C SER A 65 8.90 0.66 -4.02
N THR A 66 7.91 -0.23 -4.15
CA THR A 66 6.48 0.12 -4.13
C THR A 66 6.08 0.69 -2.78
N ILE A 67 6.46 0.05 -1.67
CA ILE A 67 6.20 0.57 -0.31
C ILE A 67 6.84 1.95 -0.14
N LYS A 68 8.07 2.13 -0.61
CA LYS A 68 8.77 3.42 -0.55
C LYS A 68 8.08 4.50 -1.36
N HIS A 69 7.55 4.18 -2.55
CA HIS A 69 6.79 5.14 -3.35
C HIS A 69 5.48 5.52 -2.65
N LEU A 70 4.72 4.54 -2.15
CA LEU A 70 3.48 4.79 -1.42
C LEU A 70 3.72 5.70 -0.21
N ASN A 71 4.78 5.44 0.58
CA ASN A 71 5.14 6.27 1.73
C ASN A 71 5.60 7.68 1.33
N ARG A 72 6.35 7.83 0.23
CA ARG A 72 6.82 9.13 -0.27
C ARG A 72 5.74 9.98 -0.91
N ILE A 73 4.63 9.40 -1.33
CA ILE A 73 3.48 10.18 -1.80
C ILE A 73 2.74 10.78 -0.58
N VAL A 74 2.86 10.18 0.61
CA VAL A 74 2.26 10.65 1.87
C VAL A 74 3.14 11.67 2.60
N ALA A 75 4.44 11.37 2.76
CA ALA A 75 5.36 12.10 3.65
C ALA A 75 5.65 13.60 3.34
N PRO A 76 5.71 14.07 2.07
CA PRO A 76 6.04 15.48 1.77
C PRO A 76 5.03 16.46 2.36
N VAL A 77 3.79 16.00 2.56
CA VAL A 77 2.69 16.85 3.02
C VAL A 77 2.59 16.86 4.55
N ASP A 78 3.09 15.84 5.24
CA ASP A 78 3.15 15.82 6.72
C ASP A 78 4.27 16.72 7.28
N LEU A 79 5.40 16.85 6.56
CA LEU A 79 6.58 17.63 7.00
C LEU A 79 6.38 19.16 6.91
N GLU A 80 5.49 19.66 6.05
CA GLU A 80 5.18 21.10 5.97
C GLU A 80 4.23 21.57 7.09
N MET A 81 3.82 20.69 8.01
CA MET A 81 2.64 20.88 8.86
C MET A 81 2.88 20.72 10.37
N GLU A 82 4.13 20.62 10.82
CA GLU A 82 4.44 20.44 12.24
C GLU A 82 4.08 21.67 13.11
N ASP A 83 3.91 22.87 12.53
CA ASP A 83 3.80 24.12 13.30
C ASP A 83 2.37 24.69 13.52
N GLU A 84 1.31 24.15 12.91
CA GLU A 84 -0.01 24.81 12.99
C GLU A 84 -1.05 24.02 13.81
N SER A 85 -1.36 24.58 14.98
CA SER A 85 -2.26 24.07 16.02
C SER A 85 -3.76 24.07 15.65
N ASP A 86 -4.11 24.49 14.42
CA ASP A 86 -5.51 24.62 14.01
C ASP A 86 -6.05 23.33 13.36
N GLN A 87 -7.03 22.72 14.04
CA GLN A 87 -7.70 21.50 13.61
C GLN A 87 -8.46 21.66 12.28
N TYR A 88 -8.82 22.90 11.91
CA TYR A 88 -9.45 23.23 10.63
C TYR A 88 -8.46 23.19 9.46
N VAL A 89 -7.22 23.65 9.67
CA VAL A 89 -6.15 23.65 8.65
C VAL A 89 -5.72 22.22 8.34
N LYS A 90 -5.44 21.40 9.35
CA LYS A 90 -5.14 19.96 9.19
C LYS A 90 -6.20 19.19 8.40
N HIS A 91 -7.46 19.59 8.54
CA HIS A 91 -8.58 18.98 7.83
C HIS A 91 -8.59 19.30 6.34
N LYS A 92 -8.41 20.58 5.97
CA LYS A 92 -8.36 21.01 4.57
C LYS A 92 -7.19 20.34 3.85
N THR A 93 -6.08 20.13 4.55
CA THR A 93 -4.90 19.50 3.98
C THR A 93 -5.03 17.99 3.81
N ALA A 94 -5.71 17.27 4.71
CA ALA A 94 -5.98 15.84 4.52
C ALA A 94 -6.89 15.56 3.29
N ALA A 95 -7.90 16.41 3.06
CA ALA A 95 -8.74 16.33 1.88
C ALA A 95 -7.95 16.71 0.60
N ALA A 96 -7.10 17.74 0.66
CA ALA A 96 -6.22 18.10 -0.44
C ALA A 96 -5.22 16.97 -0.76
N LEU A 97 -4.63 16.32 0.24
CA LEU A 97 -3.74 15.17 0.06
C LEU A 97 -4.48 14.00 -0.60
N HIS A 98 -5.71 13.72 -0.18
CA HIS A 98 -6.54 12.72 -0.83
C HIS A 98 -6.72 13.02 -2.33
N ASP A 99 -7.07 14.25 -2.68
CA ASP A 99 -7.28 14.63 -4.08
C ASP A 99 -5.96 14.62 -4.89
N HIS A 100 -4.85 15.09 -4.32
CA HIS A 100 -3.53 15.11 -4.97
C HIS A 100 -2.96 13.71 -5.23
N THR A 101 -3.38 12.72 -4.46
CA THR A 101 -2.96 11.32 -4.59
C THR A 101 -4.00 10.47 -5.29
N TYR A 102 -5.03 11.10 -5.86
CA TYR A 102 -6.21 10.46 -6.47
C TYR A 102 -6.93 9.47 -5.52
N GLY A 103 -6.73 9.59 -4.21
CA GLY A 103 -7.28 8.71 -3.19
C GLY A 103 -6.46 7.44 -2.91
N ILE A 104 -5.36 7.20 -3.64
CA ILE A 104 -4.54 5.97 -3.51
C ILE A 104 -3.97 5.85 -2.09
N THR A 105 -3.43 6.93 -1.53
CA THR A 105 -2.84 6.90 -0.19
C THR A 105 -3.88 6.90 0.94
N SER A 106 -5.15 7.15 0.62
CA SER A 106 -6.25 7.13 1.58
C SER A 106 -7.02 5.81 1.55
N ASP A 107 -6.79 4.95 0.57
CA ASP A 107 -7.45 3.65 0.43
C ASP A 107 -6.48 2.50 0.74
N PRO A 108 -6.58 1.86 1.93
CA PRO A 108 -5.68 0.78 2.34
C PRO A 108 -5.75 -0.43 1.43
N LEU A 109 -6.91 -0.69 0.82
CA LEU A 109 -7.10 -1.83 -0.07
C LEU A 109 -6.31 -1.64 -1.37
N THR A 110 -6.33 -0.45 -1.94
CA THR A 110 -5.52 -0.12 -3.13
C THR A 110 -4.04 -0.18 -2.82
N GLN A 111 -3.60 0.32 -1.66
CA GLN A 111 -2.19 0.20 -1.23
C GLN A 111 -1.76 -1.27 -1.10
N PHE A 112 -2.60 -2.08 -0.43
CA PHE A 112 -2.37 -3.51 -0.33
C PHE A 112 -2.33 -4.16 -1.71
N ALA A 113 -3.25 -3.83 -2.61
CA ALA A 113 -3.29 -4.37 -3.97
C ALA A 113 -2.02 -4.01 -4.77
N CYS A 114 -1.49 -2.80 -4.64
CA CYS A 114 -0.22 -2.40 -5.27
C CYS A 114 0.96 -3.22 -4.74
N VAL A 115 1.06 -3.38 -3.42
CA VAL A 115 2.13 -4.17 -2.77
C VAL A 115 2.01 -5.65 -3.14
N PHE A 116 0.80 -6.18 -3.13
CA PHE A 116 0.50 -7.56 -3.52
C PHE A 116 0.83 -7.80 -5.00
N SER A 117 0.46 -6.89 -5.90
CA SER A 117 0.80 -6.97 -7.32
C SER A 117 2.31 -7.00 -7.52
N ALA A 118 3.05 -6.15 -6.80
CA ALA A 118 4.52 -6.15 -6.84
C ALA A 118 5.12 -7.49 -6.38
N LEU A 119 4.51 -8.16 -5.41
CA LEU A 119 4.96 -9.47 -4.94
C LEU A 119 4.76 -10.57 -5.98
N ILE A 120 3.72 -10.49 -6.82
CA ILE A 120 3.36 -11.55 -7.77
C ILE A 120 3.67 -11.24 -9.24
N HIS A 121 4.21 -10.06 -9.54
CA HIS A 121 4.28 -9.55 -10.92
C HIS A 121 5.11 -10.41 -11.89
N ASP A 122 6.08 -11.15 -11.35
CA ASP A 122 7.08 -11.94 -12.07
C ASP A 122 7.07 -13.42 -11.63
N VAL A 123 5.97 -13.87 -11.03
CA VAL A 123 5.80 -15.29 -10.67
C VAL A 123 5.91 -16.14 -11.93
N ASP A 124 6.66 -17.25 -11.85
CA ASP A 124 6.89 -18.19 -12.96
C ASP A 124 7.56 -17.56 -14.21
N HIS A 125 8.32 -16.46 -14.03
CA HIS A 125 8.99 -15.80 -15.15
C HIS A 125 10.03 -16.72 -15.82
N PRO A 126 10.02 -16.90 -17.17
CA PRO A 126 10.86 -17.88 -17.87
C PRO A 126 12.35 -17.47 -18.02
N GLY A 127 12.65 -16.23 -17.65
CA GLY A 127 14.02 -15.67 -17.67
C GLY A 127 14.52 -15.24 -19.05
N ILE A 128 13.61 -15.06 -20.02
CA ILE A 128 13.88 -14.59 -21.38
C ILE A 128 13.08 -13.34 -21.73
#